data_AF-A0A922W1X9-F1
#
_entry.id   AF-A0A922W1X9-F1
#
_cell.length_a   1.000
_cell.length_b   1.000
_cell.length_c   1.000
_cell.angle_alpha   90.00
_cell.angle_beta   90.00
_cell.angle_gamma   90.00
#
_symmetry.space_group_name_H-M   'P 1'
#
loop_
_entity.id
_entity.type
_entity.pdbx_description
1 polymer ?
#
loop_
_entity_poly.entity_id
_entity_poly.type
_entity_poly.pdbx_seq_one_letter_code
_entity_poly.pdbx_strand_id
1 'polypeptide(L)'
;MLLPLLMMIALQPSPVDDLASEGERLGRYSTLFAVCAPYYTVDLTVGQSLADDFERRSADAGWTADQRMSAYDRGREIERAEIGIVMDAESVTPRQARRHLRQMLPRLQSRCQDLAREVPGAISDVDAGDQRLDTAVRDIR
;
A
#
# COMPACT_ATOMS: atom_id res chain seq x y z
N MET A 1 13.57 49.55 -27.13
CA MET A 1 13.99 48.53 -26.13
C MET A 1 12.72 47.82 -25.67
N LEU A 2 12.52 46.59 -26.13
CA LEU A 2 11.38 45.72 -25.81
C LEU A 2 11.97 44.46 -25.17
N LEU A 3 11.79 44.31 -23.85
CA LEU A 3 12.05 43.05 -23.16
C LEU A 3 10.80 42.17 -23.29
N PRO A 4 10.89 40.92 -23.80
CA PRO A 4 9.79 39.98 -23.71
C PRO A 4 9.77 39.38 -22.30
N LEU A 5 8.65 39.57 -21.61
CA LEU A 5 8.33 38.94 -20.34
C LEU A 5 8.10 37.44 -20.61
N LEU A 6 9.09 36.61 -20.28
CA LEU A 6 8.95 35.15 -20.29
C LEU A 6 7.94 34.77 -19.21
N MET A 7 6.75 34.39 -19.64
CA MET A 7 5.68 33.87 -18.81
C MET A 7 6.03 32.41 -18.45
N MET A 8 6.74 32.20 -17.34
CA MET A 8 6.86 30.88 -16.71
C MET A 8 5.48 30.48 -16.17
N ILE A 9 4.75 29.67 -16.92
CA ILE A 9 3.58 28.97 -16.43
C ILE A 9 4.12 27.84 -15.54
N ALA A 10 4.13 28.06 -14.22
CA ALA A 10 4.34 26.99 -13.27
C ALA A 10 3.16 26.01 -13.38
N LEU A 11 3.42 24.77 -13.80
CA LEU A 11 2.46 23.67 -13.66
C LEU A 11 2.23 23.48 -12.15
N GLN A 12 1.16 24.06 -11.62
CA GLN A 12 0.69 23.69 -10.30
C GLN A 12 0.04 22.31 -10.41
N PRO A 13 0.39 21.33 -9.55
CA PRO A 13 -0.28 20.03 -9.54
C PRO A 13 -1.77 20.27 -9.36
N SER A 14 -2.57 19.63 -10.23
CA SER A 14 -4.00 19.79 -10.13
C SER A 14 -4.50 19.03 -8.91
N PRO A 15 -5.43 19.58 -8.11
CA PRO A 15 -5.96 18.88 -6.93
C PRO A 15 -6.62 17.52 -7.27
N VAL A 16 -6.93 17.28 -8.55
CA VAL A 16 -7.43 15.99 -9.05
C VAL A 16 -6.32 14.93 -9.12
N ASP A 17 -5.10 15.30 -9.52
CA ASP A 17 -3.97 14.36 -9.60
C ASP A 17 -3.50 13.91 -8.21
N ASP A 18 -3.60 14.81 -7.22
CA ASP A 18 -3.26 14.52 -5.83
C ASP A 18 -4.22 13.50 -5.20
N LEU A 19 -5.54 13.64 -5.44
CA LEU A 19 -6.55 12.70 -4.93
C LEU A 19 -6.45 11.33 -5.59
N ALA A 20 -6.10 11.25 -6.87
CA ALA A 20 -5.85 9.98 -7.54
C ALA A 20 -4.66 9.23 -6.93
N SER A 21 -3.55 9.95 -6.72
CA SER A 21 -2.35 9.41 -6.10
C SER A 21 -2.58 9.00 -4.65
N GLU A 22 -3.44 9.73 -3.93
CA GLU A 22 -3.82 9.40 -2.57
C GLU A 22 -4.71 8.16 -2.50
N GLY A 23 -5.73 8.05 -3.35
CA GLY A 23 -6.59 6.88 -3.44
C GLY A 23 -5.80 5.61 -3.77
N GLU A 24 -4.83 5.71 -4.69
CA GLU A 24 -3.89 4.62 -4.98
C GLU A 24 -3.08 4.24 -3.74
N ARG A 25 -2.53 5.22 -3.03
CA ARG A 25 -1.75 4.97 -1.81
C ARG A 25 -2.59 4.30 -0.71
N LEU A 26 -3.84 4.71 -0.55
CA LEU A 26 -4.80 4.08 0.36
C LEU A 26 -5.06 2.61 -0.02
N GLY A 27 -5.17 2.33 -1.33
CA GLY A 27 -5.26 0.97 -1.86
C GLY A 27 -4.04 0.10 -1.55
N ARG A 28 -2.84 0.70 -1.61
CA ARG A 28 -1.60 0.02 -1.21
C ARG A 28 -1.59 -0.27 0.29
N TYR A 29 -1.90 0.73 1.11
CA TYR A 29 -1.96 0.55 2.56
C TYR A 29 -2.97 -0.50 2.97
N SER A 30 -4.18 -0.52 2.39
CA SER A 30 -5.19 -1.53 2.75
C SER A 30 -4.71 -2.97 2.52
N THR A 31 -3.93 -3.19 1.45
CA THR A 31 -3.28 -4.47 1.19
C THR A 31 -2.27 -4.78 2.29
N LEU A 32 -1.42 -3.82 2.66
CA LEU A 32 -0.43 -3.98 3.73
C LEU A 32 -1.05 -4.23 5.10
N PHE A 33 -2.09 -3.48 5.49
CA PHE A 33 -2.86 -3.74 6.71
C PHE A 33 -3.32 -5.21 6.79
N ALA A 34 -3.81 -5.76 5.67
CA ALA A 34 -4.26 -7.15 5.62
C ALA A 34 -3.13 -8.17 5.67
N VAL A 35 -2.01 -7.94 4.96
CA VAL A 35 -0.93 -8.94 4.83
C VAL A 35 0.09 -8.87 5.98
N CYS A 36 0.18 -7.75 6.67
CA CYS A 36 1.04 -7.60 7.85
C CYS A 36 0.35 -8.15 9.11
N ALA A 37 -0.98 -8.10 9.22
CA ALA A 37 -1.72 -8.54 10.40
C ALA A 37 -1.39 -9.94 10.95
N PRO A 38 -1.05 -10.96 10.13
CA PRO A 38 -0.65 -12.27 10.65
C PRO A 38 0.68 -12.26 11.43
N TYR A 39 1.55 -11.27 11.18
CA TYR A 39 2.90 -11.22 11.73
C TYR A 39 3.12 -9.99 12.62
N TYR A 40 2.37 -8.91 12.42
CA TYR A 40 2.53 -7.63 13.10
C TYR A 40 1.27 -7.30 13.90
N THR A 41 1.44 -6.56 14.99
CA THR A 41 0.31 -5.97 15.72
C THR A 41 -0.14 -4.72 14.97
N VAL A 42 -1.10 -4.92 14.08
CA VAL A 42 -1.63 -3.89 13.19
C VAL A 42 -2.85 -3.21 13.79
N ASP A 43 -2.86 -1.87 13.82
CA ASP A 43 -4.01 -1.07 14.25
C ASP A 43 -4.89 -0.70 13.06
N LEU A 44 -5.98 -1.45 12.86
CA LEU A 44 -6.92 -1.21 11.77
C LEU A 44 -7.70 0.10 11.90
N THR A 45 -7.78 0.69 13.11
CA THR A 45 -8.51 1.95 13.32
C THR A 45 -7.80 3.12 12.63
N VAL A 46 -6.46 3.08 12.57
CA VAL A 46 -5.66 4.05 11.82
C VAL A 46 -5.99 3.97 10.33
N GLY A 47 -6.06 2.75 9.77
CA GLY A 47 -6.42 2.53 8.37
C GLY A 47 -7.85 3.00 8.04
N GLN A 48 -8.81 2.75 8.94
CA GLN A 48 -10.18 3.25 8.81
C GLN A 48 -10.23 4.77 8.81
N SER A 49 -9.52 5.44 9.73
CA SER A 49 -9.48 6.90 9.78
C SER A 49 -8.90 7.52 8.50
N LEU A 50 -7.91 6.89 7.87
CA LEU A 50 -7.37 7.34 6.58
C LEU A 50 -8.39 7.19 5.46
N ALA A 51 -9.11 6.06 5.43
CA ALA A 51 -10.14 5.81 4.44
C ALA A 51 -11.30 6.80 4.56
N ASP A 52 -11.77 7.07 5.78
CA ASP A 52 -12.86 8.01 6.05
C ASP A 52 -12.48 9.46 5.67
N ASP A 53 -11.24 9.88 5.96
CA ASP A 53 -10.74 11.20 5.56
C ASP A 53 -10.66 11.36 4.04
N PHE A 54 -10.10 10.34 3.36
CA PHE A 54 -10.04 10.32 1.91
C PHE A 54 -11.46 10.33 1.29
N GLU A 55 -12.38 9.52 1.82
CA GLU A 55 -13.74 9.43 1.30
C GLU A 55 -14.45 10.79 1.36
N ARG A 56 -14.32 11.49 2.49
CA ARG A 56 -14.87 12.84 2.68
C ARG A 56 -14.25 13.83 1.71
N ARG A 57 -12.91 13.93 1.65
CA ARG A 57 -12.22 14.92 0.79
C ARG A 57 -12.47 14.69 -0.69
N SER A 58 -12.51 13.43 -1.12
CA SER A 58 -12.81 13.09 -2.51
C SER A 58 -14.27 13.37 -2.87
N ALA A 59 -15.23 13.10 -1.97
CA ALA A 59 -16.62 13.48 -2.15
C ALA A 59 -16.80 15.01 -2.26
N ASP A 60 -16.14 15.77 -1.39
CA ASP A 60 -16.14 17.25 -1.42
C ASP A 60 -15.55 17.80 -2.74
N ALA A 61 -14.59 17.07 -3.32
CA ALA A 61 -14.01 17.38 -4.64
C ALA A 61 -14.87 16.89 -5.83
N GLY A 62 -16.04 16.32 -5.57
CA GLY A 62 -16.98 15.86 -6.59
C GLY A 62 -16.62 14.53 -7.24
N TRP A 63 -15.72 13.74 -6.65
CA TRP A 63 -15.41 12.40 -7.16
C TRP A 63 -16.60 11.45 -6.98
N THR A 64 -16.85 10.63 -7.99
CA THR A 64 -17.83 9.55 -7.89
C THR A 64 -17.30 8.38 -7.05
N ALA A 65 -18.20 7.50 -6.61
CA ALA A 65 -17.81 6.24 -5.98
C ALA A 65 -16.87 5.41 -6.89
N ASP A 66 -17.17 5.34 -8.20
CA ASP A 66 -16.37 4.58 -9.16
C ASP A 66 -14.95 5.14 -9.33
N GLN A 67 -14.78 6.47 -9.33
CA GLN A 67 -13.46 7.08 -9.39
C GLN A 67 -12.61 6.75 -8.16
N ARG A 68 -13.22 6.81 -6.97
CA ARG A 68 -12.57 6.45 -5.69
C ARG A 68 -12.19 4.98 -5.68
N MET A 69 -13.12 4.10 -6.05
CA MET A 69 -12.88 2.65 -6.14
C MET A 69 -11.80 2.32 -7.16
N SER A 70 -11.80 2.95 -8.33
CA SER A 70 -10.79 2.69 -9.36
C SER A 70 -9.37 3.05 -8.91
N ALA A 71 -9.19 4.21 -8.24
CA ALA A 71 -7.90 4.60 -7.68
C ALA A 71 -7.46 3.61 -6.58
N TYR A 72 -8.37 3.27 -5.68
CA TYR A 72 -8.12 2.32 -4.60
C TYR A 72 -7.74 0.91 -5.11
N ASP A 73 -8.49 0.37 -6.07
CA ASP A 73 -8.23 -0.96 -6.63
C ASP A 73 -6.90 -1.01 -7.39
N ARG A 74 -6.54 0.05 -8.13
CA ARG A 74 -5.22 0.17 -8.75
C ARG A 74 -4.09 0.06 -7.71
N GLY A 75 -4.23 0.75 -6.58
CA GLY A 75 -3.28 0.66 -5.47
C GLY A 75 -3.13 -0.76 -4.93
N ARG A 76 -4.24 -1.47 -4.76
CA ARG A 76 -4.23 -2.87 -4.29
C ARG A 76 -3.53 -3.80 -5.28
N GLU A 77 -3.79 -3.62 -6.57
CA GLU A 77 -3.14 -4.40 -7.63
C GLU A 77 -1.63 -4.19 -7.65
N ILE A 78 -1.18 -2.93 -7.57
CA ILE A 78 0.24 -2.58 -7.50
C ILE A 78 0.91 -3.24 -6.29
N GLU A 79 0.34 -3.08 -5.10
CA GLU A 79 0.95 -3.60 -3.87
C GLU A 79 1.01 -5.14 -3.87
N ARG A 80 -0.05 -5.80 -4.35
CA ARG A 80 -0.06 -7.27 -4.51
C ARG A 80 1.03 -7.74 -5.45
N ALA A 81 1.26 -7.03 -6.55
CA ALA A 81 2.31 -7.33 -7.50
C ALA A 81 3.70 -7.13 -6.89
N GLU A 82 3.91 -6.03 -6.15
CA GLU A 82 5.19 -5.73 -5.49
C GLU A 82 5.56 -6.76 -4.42
N ILE A 83 4.61 -7.17 -3.56
CA ILE A 83 4.84 -8.19 -2.55
C ILE A 83 5.05 -9.57 -3.22
N GLY A 84 4.38 -9.82 -4.35
CA GLY A 84 4.41 -11.10 -5.05
C GLY A 84 3.29 -12.06 -4.62
N ILE A 85 2.13 -11.52 -4.25
CA ILE A 85 0.91 -12.27 -3.85
C ILE A 85 0.18 -12.85 -5.09
N VAL A 86 0.63 -12.50 -6.30
CA VAL A 86 0.07 -12.99 -7.56
C VAL A 86 0.52 -14.44 -7.78
N MET A 87 -0.12 -15.36 -7.07
CA MET A 87 -0.01 -16.80 -7.30
C MET A 87 -1.38 -17.37 -7.62
N ASP A 88 -1.50 -17.94 -8.81
CA ASP A 88 -2.60 -18.84 -9.13
C ASP A 88 -2.35 -20.17 -8.41
N ALA A 89 -3.10 -20.43 -7.34
CA ALA A 89 -2.88 -21.57 -6.46
C ALA A 89 -3.19 -22.92 -7.12
N GLU A 90 -3.98 -22.94 -8.19
CA GLU A 90 -4.49 -24.20 -8.79
C GLU A 90 -3.41 -25.00 -9.53
N SER A 91 -2.26 -24.40 -9.87
CA SER A 91 -1.19 -25.04 -10.64
C SER A 91 0.16 -25.15 -9.91
N VAL A 92 0.21 -24.78 -8.63
CA VAL A 92 1.47 -24.63 -7.89
C VAL A 92 1.73 -25.87 -7.03
N THR A 93 2.81 -26.59 -7.34
CA THR A 93 3.28 -27.68 -6.47
C THR A 93 3.74 -27.15 -5.10
N PRO A 94 3.70 -27.95 -4.02
CA PRO A 94 4.18 -27.52 -2.70
C PRO A 94 5.62 -26.98 -2.72
N ARG A 95 6.49 -27.52 -3.60
CA ARG A 95 7.88 -27.06 -3.75
C ARG A 95 7.96 -25.67 -4.39
N GLN A 96 7.11 -25.39 -5.38
CA GLN A 96 7.01 -24.07 -5.99
C GLN A 96 6.42 -23.07 -4.99
N ALA A 97 5.36 -23.44 -4.26
CA ALA A 97 4.78 -22.59 -3.22
C ALA A 97 5.82 -22.18 -2.16
N ARG A 98 6.59 -23.13 -1.63
CA ARG A 98 7.69 -22.82 -0.70
C ARG A 98 8.74 -21.88 -1.31
N ARG A 99 9.08 -22.05 -2.58
CA ARG A 99 10.02 -21.16 -3.28
C ARG A 99 9.46 -19.75 -3.39
N HIS A 100 8.19 -19.60 -3.75
CA HIS A 100 7.54 -18.29 -3.84
C HIS A 100 7.45 -17.62 -2.47
N LEU A 101 7.04 -18.34 -1.43
CA LEU A 101 7.00 -17.81 -0.06
C LEU A 101 8.38 -17.30 0.38
N ARG A 102 9.47 -18.03 0.09
CA ARG A 102 10.83 -17.59 0.41
C ARG A 102 11.24 -16.29 -0.30
N GLN A 103 10.67 -15.99 -1.46
CA GLN A 103 10.92 -14.74 -2.18
C GLN A 103 9.99 -13.61 -1.73
N MET A 104 8.74 -13.95 -1.37
CA MET A 104 7.70 -13.02 -0.94
C MET A 104 7.97 -12.47 0.48
N LEU A 105 8.35 -13.34 1.43
CA LEU A 105 8.44 -12.95 2.84
C LEU A 105 9.46 -11.83 3.12
N PRO A 106 10.66 -11.79 2.51
CA PRO A 106 11.57 -10.65 2.66
C PRO A 106 11.00 -9.34 2.12
N ARG A 107 10.21 -9.41 1.03
CA ARG A 107 9.52 -8.22 0.49
C ARG A 107 8.43 -7.78 1.46
N LEU A 108 7.61 -8.72 1.93
CA LEU A 108 6.58 -8.45 2.93
C LEU A 108 7.17 -7.76 4.17
N GLN A 109 8.32 -8.22 4.66
CA GLN A 109 9.04 -7.58 5.77
C GLN A 109 9.30 -6.10 5.50
N SER A 110 10.01 -5.80 4.40
CA SER A 110 10.32 -4.42 4.00
C SER A 110 9.06 -3.57 3.87
N ARG A 111 7.99 -4.12 3.27
CA ARG A 111 6.75 -3.39 3.06
C ARG A 111 5.97 -3.12 4.34
N CYS A 112 6.01 -4.04 5.33
CA CYS A 112 5.42 -3.80 6.64
C CYS A 112 6.22 -2.73 7.43
N GLN A 113 7.55 -2.72 7.31
CA GLN A 113 8.39 -1.64 7.85
C GLN A 113 8.08 -0.30 7.17
N ASP A 114 7.86 -0.29 5.86
CA ASP A 114 7.41 0.89 5.12
C ASP A 114 6.06 1.40 5.63
N LEU A 115 5.07 0.51 5.82
CA LEU A 115 3.77 0.87 6.39
C LEU A 115 3.92 1.55 7.76
N ALA A 116 4.76 1.00 8.64
CA ALA A 116 5.00 1.59 9.97
C ALA A 116 5.63 2.98 9.90
N ARG A 117 6.51 3.22 8.92
CA ARG A 117 7.17 4.52 8.71
C ARG A 117 6.24 5.56 8.07
N GLU A 118 5.46 5.14 7.08
CA GLU A 118 4.59 6.02 6.31
C GLU A 118 3.28 6.33 7.03
N VAL A 119 2.80 5.40 7.86
CA VAL A 119 1.55 5.52 8.62
C VAL A 119 1.83 5.31 10.10
N PRO A 120 2.19 6.38 10.84
CA PRO A 120 2.46 6.29 12.28
C PRO A 120 1.28 5.68 13.04
N GLY A 121 1.57 4.69 13.89
CA GLY A 121 0.55 3.98 14.66
C GLY A 121 -0.08 2.78 13.95
N ALA A 122 0.13 2.59 12.64
CA ALA A 122 -0.39 1.42 11.93
C ALA A 122 0.18 0.10 12.47
N ILE A 123 1.43 0.10 12.93
CA ILE A 123 2.09 -1.04 13.57
C ILE A 123 2.68 -0.58 14.90
N SER A 124 2.31 -1.26 15.99
CA SER A 124 2.74 -0.88 17.35
C SER A 124 4.09 -1.47 17.76
N ASP A 125 4.50 -2.60 17.18
CA ASP A 125 5.78 -3.25 17.46
C ASP A 125 6.33 -3.91 16.19
N VAL A 126 7.23 -3.19 15.52
CA VAL A 126 7.86 -3.63 14.27
C VAL A 126 8.89 -4.73 14.54
N ASP A 127 9.72 -4.59 15.58
CA ASP A 127 10.80 -5.54 15.89
C ASP A 127 10.25 -6.92 16.26
N ALA A 128 9.19 -6.98 17.09
CA ALA A 128 8.55 -8.25 17.40
C ALA A 128 7.86 -8.88 16.17
N GLY A 129 7.35 -8.05 15.26
CA GLY A 129 6.77 -8.51 14.01
C GLY A 129 7.81 -9.10 13.06
N ASP A 130 8.96 -8.43 12.92
CA ASP A 130 10.12 -8.92 12.17
C ASP A 130 10.57 -10.29 12.68
N GLN A 131 10.67 -10.46 14.01
CA GLN A 131 11.04 -11.75 14.62
C GLN A 131 10.02 -12.87 14.34
N ARG A 132 8.71 -12.56 14.36
CA ARG A 132 7.66 -13.53 14.02
C ARG A 132 7.71 -13.93 12.55
N LEU A 133 7.94 -12.96 11.66
CA LEU A 133 8.08 -13.21 10.24
C LEU A 133 9.34 -14.04 9.92
N ASP A 134 10.46 -13.72 10.56
CA ASP A 134 11.71 -14.50 10.47
C ASP A 134 11.53 -15.95 10.93
N THR A 135 10.78 -16.16 12.01
CA THR A 135 10.42 -17.50 12.48
C THR A 135 9.62 -18.24 11.42
N ALA A 136 8.60 -17.61 10.85
CA ALA A 136 7.80 -18.20 9.77
C ALA A 136 8.63 -18.54 8.52
N VAL A 137 9.63 -17.71 8.18
CA VAL A 137 10.58 -18.00 7.09
C VAL A 137 11.41 -19.26 7.39
N ARG A 138 11.83 -19.46 8.65
CA ARG A 138 12.60 -20.65 9.06
C ARG A 138 11.74 -21.92 9.02
N ASP A 139 10.47 -21.84 9.40
CA ASP A 139 9.55 -22.99 9.40
C ASP A 139 9.21 -23.49 7.99
N ILE A 140 9.39 -22.64 6.97
CA ILE A 140 9.22 -23.00 5.55
C ILE A 140 10.48 -23.69 4.98
N ARG A 141 11.62 -23.68 5.70
CA ARG A 141 12.87 -24.30 5.24
C ARG A 141 12.80 -25.83 5.24
#